data_AF-D2VGF1-F1
#
_entry.id   AF-D2VGF1-F1
#
_cell.length_a   1.000
_cell.length_b   1.000
_cell.length_c   1.000
_cell.angle_alpha   90.00
_cell.angle_beta   90.00
_cell.angle_gamma   90.00
#
_symmetry.space_group_name_H-M   'P 1'
#
loop_
_entity.id
_entity.type
_entity.pdbx_description
1 polymer ?
#
loop_
_entity_poly.entity_id
_entity_poly.type
_entity_poly.pdbx_seq_one_letter_code
_entity_poly.pdbx_strand_id
1 'polypeptide(L)'
;MDINEFKRKYSNESDTKAVMEWAFEKIAAAPETYSFWLAEYNQPDLLTGPAWMQNNLVEGYFRNIEGLKKNCFASALVLTNDEGAQRISMVWLVPTQTVPKEFTSDDIAGSKIGDGFNLTQLKPAESEEDKTTIINYMIWNEDKGAFGGYTYASGKIFK
;
A
#
# COMPACT_ATOMS: atom_id res chain seq x y z
N MET A 1 5.20 14.18 11.62
CA MET A 1 4.83 12.86 12.17
C MET A 1 6.09 12.02 12.33
N ASP A 2 6.23 11.21 13.38
CA ASP A 2 7.27 10.17 13.45
C ASP A 2 6.70 8.85 12.88
N ILE A 3 7.35 8.28 11.88
CA ILE A 3 6.94 7.02 11.24
C ILE A 3 6.93 5.85 12.24
N ASN A 4 7.83 5.84 13.22
CA ASN A 4 7.87 4.78 14.23
C ASN A 4 6.67 4.87 15.19
N GLU A 5 6.23 6.09 15.50
CA GLU A 5 5.02 6.31 16.28
C GLU A 5 3.78 5.80 15.51
N PHE A 6 3.67 6.15 14.22
CA PHE A 6 2.60 5.64 13.36
C PHE A 6 2.56 4.11 13.33
N LYS A 7 3.70 3.47 13.08
CA LYS A 7 3.81 1.99 13.05
C LYS A 7 3.39 1.33 14.34
N ARG A 8 3.78 1.91 15.48
CA ARG A 8 3.41 1.43 16.81
C ARG A 8 1.91 1.55 17.02
N LYS A 9 1.32 2.70 16.69
CA LYS A 9 -0.13 2.93 16.78
C LYS A 9 -0.90 1.95 15.91
N TYR A 10 -0.53 1.84 14.63
CA TYR A 10 -1.14 0.91 13.69
C TYR A 10 -1.08 -0.56 14.16
N SER A 11 0.00 -0.96 14.84
CA SER A 11 0.17 -2.34 15.30
C SER A 11 -0.57 -2.67 16.61
N ASN A 12 -0.84 -1.66 17.44
CA ASN A 12 -1.28 -1.86 18.82
C ASN A 12 -2.73 -1.42 19.05
N GLU A 13 -3.21 -0.44 18.28
CA GLU A 13 -4.58 0.06 18.41
C GLU A 13 -5.53 -0.83 17.62
N SER A 14 -6.66 -1.19 18.22
CA SER A 14 -7.67 -2.04 17.59
C SER A 14 -8.48 -1.31 16.51
N ASP A 15 -8.55 0.02 16.59
CA ASP A 15 -9.24 0.86 15.63
C ASP A 15 -8.25 1.49 14.65
N THR A 16 -7.94 0.73 13.60
CA THR A 16 -7.05 1.21 12.53
C THR A 16 -7.59 2.46 11.84
N LYS A 17 -8.91 2.66 11.78
CA LYS A 17 -9.49 3.85 11.16
C LYS A 17 -9.16 5.10 11.96
N ALA A 18 -9.31 5.04 13.29
CA ALA A 18 -8.90 6.13 14.18
C ALA A 18 -7.39 6.45 14.06
N VAL A 19 -6.55 5.41 13.91
CA VAL A 19 -5.11 5.61 13.64
C VAL A 19 -4.87 6.36 12.34
N MET A 20 -5.63 6.05 11.28
CA MET A 20 -5.51 6.74 10.00
C MET A 20 -6.00 8.19 10.05
N GLU A 21 -7.10 8.46 10.75
CA GLU A 21 -7.59 9.83 10.98
C GLU A 21 -6.53 10.67 11.71
N TRP A 22 -5.95 10.12 12.78
CA TRP A 22 -4.81 10.72 13.47
C TRP A 22 -3.61 10.98 12.52
N ALA A 23 -3.28 10.02 11.66
CA ALA A 23 -2.18 10.17 10.72
C ALA A 23 -2.45 11.29 9.70
N PHE A 24 -3.67 11.41 9.19
CA PHE A 24 -4.07 12.47 8.27
C PHE A 24 -3.94 13.85 8.91
N GLU A 25 -4.37 14.02 10.17
CA GLU A 25 -4.19 15.27 10.91
C GLU A 25 -2.70 15.63 11.08
N LYS A 26 -1.86 14.64 11.41
CA LYS A 26 -0.41 14.86 11.58
C LYS A 26 0.30 15.20 10.28
N ILE A 27 -0.15 14.65 9.15
CA ILE A 27 0.39 14.97 7.83
C ILE A 27 -0.11 16.33 7.37
N ALA A 28 -1.39 16.66 7.55
CA ALA A 28 -1.94 17.97 7.22
C ALA A 28 -1.26 19.12 7.98
N ALA A 29 -0.82 18.87 9.23
CA ALA A 29 -0.06 19.85 10.01
C ALA A 29 1.38 20.06 9.51
N ALA A 30 1.92 19.13 8.71
CA ALA A 30 3.28 19.19 8.16
C ALA A 30 3.32 18.54 6.76
N PRO A 31 2.63 19.14 5.76
CA PRO A 31 2.30 18.47 4.49
C PRO A 31 3.54 18.07 3.68
N GLU A 32 4.67 18.76 3.87
CA GLU A 32 5.93 18.45 3.19
C GLU A 32 6.60 17.16 3.68
N THR A 33 6.23 16.62 4.85
CA THR A 33 7.00 15.54 5.50
C THR A 33 6.65 14.14 5.04
N TYR A 34 5.39 13.86 4.69
CA TYR A 34 4.97 12.52 4.24
C TYR A 34 3.88 12.63 3.17
N SER A 35 3.80 11.63 2.30
CA SER A 35 2.72 11.50 1.33
C SER A 35 2.27 10.05 1.20
N PHE A 36 1.06 9.88 0.64
CA PHE A 36 0.50 8.57 0.33
C PHE A 36 0.56 8.30 -1.17
N TRP A 37 0.82 7.04 -1.53
CA TRP A 37 0.87 6.60 -2.92
C TRP A 37 0.16 5.27 -3.07
N LEU A 38 -0.73 5.17 -4.06
CA LEU A 38 -1.26 3.92 -4.55
C LEU A 38 -0.33 3.38 -5.63
N ALA A 39 0.13 2.15 -5.45
CA ALA A 39 0.90 1.40 -6.42
C ALA A 39 0.05 0.24 -6.94
N GLU A 40 -0.33 0.26 -8.21
CA GLU A 40 -1.11 -0.81 -8.85
C GLU A 40 -0.24 -1.58 -9.82
N TYR A 41 -0.19 -2.91 -9.69
CA TYR A 41 0.61 -3.74 -10.59
C TYR A 41 0.07 -3.61 -12.02
N ASN A 42 0.93 -3.20 -12.95
CA ASN A 42 0.59 -2.79 -14.31
C ASN A 42 0.48 -3.95 -15.30
N GLN A 43 0.78 -5.18 -14.87
CA GLN A 43 0.68 -6.40 -15.68
C GLN A 43 -0.21 -7.46 -15.01
N PRO A 44 -1.49 -7.16 -14.70
CA PRO A 44 -2.37 -8.07 -13.98
C PRO A 44 -2.56 -9.43 -14.69
N ASP A 45 -2.43 -9.48 -16.02
CA ASP A 45 -2.52 -10.71 -16.81
C ASP A 45 -1.43 -11.74 -16.47
N LEU A 46 -0.30 -11.30 -15.90
CA LEU A 46 0.79 -12.19 -15.46
C LEU A 46 0.51 -12.80 -14.08
N LEU A 47 -0.50 -12.33 -13.35
CA LEU A 47 -0.87 -12.82 -12.03
C LEU A 47 -1.70 -14.11 -12.13
N THR A 48 -1.09 -15.17 -12.61
CA THR A 48 -1.74 -16.48 -12.72
C THR A 48 -1.62 -17.29 -11.43
N GLY A 49 -2.69 -18.00 -11.06
CA GLY A 49 -2.69 -18.92 -9.91
C GLY A 49 -3.41 -18.37 -8.67
N PRO A 50 -3.41 -19.14 -7.57
CA PRO A 50 -4.15 -18.82 -6.35
C PRO A 50 -3.48 -17.72 -5.54
N ALA A 51 -4.27 -16.84 -4.89
CA ALA A 51 -3.84 -15.63 -4.18
C ALA A 51 -2.60 -15.76 -3.26
N TRP A 52 -2.36 -16.93 -2.67
CA TRP A 52 -1.16 -17.17 -1.85
C TRP A 52 0.14 -17.10 -2.66
N MET A 53 0.13 -17.44 -3.96
CA MET A 53 1.29 -17.31 -4.84
C MET A 53 1.62 -15.83 -5.09
N GLN A 54 0.60 -15.01 -5.31
CA GLN A 54 0.73 -13.56 -5.49
C GLN A 54 1.21 -12.91 -4.18
N ASN A 55 0.73 -13.39 -3.04
CA ASN A 55 1.24 -12.95 -1.74
C ASN A 55 2.76 -13.23 -1.59
N ASN A 56 3.25 -14.38 -2.07
CA ASN A 56 4.68 -14.68 -2.08
C ASN A 56 5.48 -13.73 -3.00
N LEU A 57 4.90 -13.24 -4.09
CA LEU A 57 5.52 -12.22 -4.95
C LEU A 57 5.69 -10.90 -4.18
N VAL A 58 4.65 -10.47 -3.47
CA VAL A 58 4.68 -9.30 -2.59
C VAL A 58 5.76 -9.44 -1.52
N GLU A 59 5.86 -10.60 -0.87
CA GLU A 59 6.92 -10.86 0.11
C GLU A 59 8.32 -10.86 -0.49
N GLY A 60 8.50 -11.42 -1.69
CA GLY A 60 9.74 -11.35 -2.44
C GLY A 60 10.16 -9.89 -2.71
N TYR A 61 9.22 -9.08 -3.17
CA TYR A 61 9.42 -7.65 -3.40
C TYR A 61 9.80 -6.91 -2.11
N PHE A 62 9.06 -7.11 -1.02
CA PHE A 62 9.37 -6.49 0.28
C PHE A 62 10.75 -6.83 0.84
N ARG A 63 11.24 -8.06 0.62
CA ARG A 63 12.62 -8.43 1.02
C ARG A 63 13.68 -7.65 0.26
N ASN A 64 13.50 -7.42 -1.04
CA ASN A 64 14.45 -6.65 -1.84
C ASN A 64 14.53 -5.18 -1.39
N ILE A 65 13.43 -4.64 -0.88
CA ILE A 65 13.38 -3.24 -0.41
C ILE A 65 13.43 -3.10 1.11
N GLU A 66 13.88 -4.12 1.83
CA GLU A 66 13.83 -4.16 3.31
C GLU A 66 14.51 -2.94 3.96
N GLY A 67 15.54 -2.37 3.33
CA GLY A 67 16.21 -1.16 3.81
C GLY A 67 15.28 0.06 3.96
N LEU A 68 14.24 0.15 3.14
CA LEU A 68 13.26 1.24 3.15
C LEU A 68 12.32 1.18 4.34
N LYS A 69 12.19 0.02 4.98
CA LYS A 69 11.27 -0.15 6.11
C LYS A 69 11.58 0.84 7.21
N LYS A 70 12.81 1.34 7.37
CA LYS A 70 13.12 2.33 8.42
C LYS A 70 12.27 3.60 8.32
N ASN A 71 11.99 4.06 7.10
CA ASN A 71 11.38 5.37 6.85
C ASN A 71 10.00 5.29 6.18
N CYS A 72 9.63 4.12 5.66
CA CYS A 72 8.39 3.91 4.92
C CYS A 72 7.48 2.90 5.62
N PHE A 73 6.22 2.91 5.21
CA PHE A 73 5.22 1.92 5.58
C PHE A 73 4.36 1.59 4.36
N ALA A 74 3.87 0.35 4.24
CA ALA A 74 2.86 0.03 3.24
C ALA A 74 1.88 -1.02 3.71
N SER A 75 0.68 -0.94 3.14
CA SER A 75 -0.30 -2.03 3.15
C SER A 75 -0.48 -2.53 1.72
N ALA A 76 0.05 -3.73 1.45
CA ALA A 76 -0.11 -4.42 0.18
C ALA A 76 -1.26 -5.41 0.25
N LEU A 77 -2.08 -5.42 -0.79
CA LEU A 77 -3.20 -6.32 -0.95
C LEU A 77 -3.05 -7.16 -2.22
N VAL A 78 -3.41 -8.43 -2.09
CA VAL A 78 -3.80 -9.29 -3.20
C VAL A 78 -5.33 -9.30 -3.23
N LEU A 79 -5.87 -8.90 -4.36
CA LEU A 79 -7.31 -8.76 -4.59
C LEU A 79 -7.75 -9.76 -5.66
N THR A 80 -8.98 -10.27 -5.55
CA THR A 80 -9.58 -11.18 -6.52
C THR A 80 -10.98 -10.70 -6.92
N ASN A 81 -11.42 -10.99 -8.13
CA ASN A 81 -12.83 -10.80 -8.51
C ASN A 81 -13.58 -12.15 -8.56
N ASP A 82 -14.89 -12.10 -8.83
CA ASP A 82 -15.75 -13.29 -8.91
C ASP A 82 -15.38 -14.23 -10.08
N GLU A 83 -14.65 -13.74 -11.10
CA GLU A 83 -14.13 -14.53 -12.23
C GLU A 83 -12.75 -15.16 -11.94
N GLY A 84 -12.16 -14.88 -10.77
CA GLY A 84 -10.85 -15.40 -10.35
C GLY A 84 -9.64 -14.58 -10.83
N ALA A 85 -9.84 -13.46 -11.53
CA ALA A 85 -8.78 -12.55 -11.91
C ALA A 85 -8.16 -11.90 -10.66
N GLN A 86 -6.83 -11.84 -10.62
CA GLN A 86 -6.07 -11.32 -9.48
C GLN A 86 -5.51 -9.93 -9.76
N ARG A 87 -5.37 -9.13 -8.70
CA ARG A 87 -4.64 -7.86 -8.70
C ARG A 87 -3.72 -7.77 -7.51
N ILE A 88 -2.56 -7.14 -7.70
CA ILE A 88 -1.68 -6.72 -6.61
C ILE A 88 -1.71 -5.20 -6.59
N SER A 89 -2.00 -4.63 -5.44
CA SER A 89 -1.99 -3.18 -5.23
C SER A 89 -1.54 -2.86 -3.82
N MET A 90 -0.94 -1.68 -3.63
CA MET A 90 -0.34 -1.30 -2.36
C MET A 90 -0.54 0.17 -2.08
N VAL A 91 -0.92 0.51 -0.85
CA VAL A 91 -0.87 1.90 -0.38
C VAL A 91 0.38 2.09 0.45
N TRP A 92 1.21 3.03 0.00
CA TRP A 92 2.46 3.45 0.62
C TRP A 92 2.28 4.73 1.42
N LEU A 93 3.01 4.83 2.52
CA LEU A 93 3.28 6.05 3.27
C LEU A 93 4.81 6.27 3.24
N VAL A 94 5.24 7.36 2.62
CA VAL A 94 6.65 7.64 2.32
C VAL A 94 7.02 9.07 2.74
N PRO A 95 8.30 9.34 3.10
CA PRO A 95 8.74 10.63 3.60
C PRO A 95 9.03 11.67 2.50
N THR A 96 8.55 11.45 1.27
CA THR A 96 8.80 12.32 0.11
C THR A 96 7.48 12.78 -0.50
N GLN A 97 7.47 13.94 -1.16
CA GLN A 97 6.31 14.44 -1.92
C GLN A 97 6.32 14.02 -3.39
N THR A 98 7.47 13.58 -3.88
CA THR A 98 7.66 13.07 -5.25
C THR A 98 7.65 11.55 -5.24
N VAL A 99 7.48 10.97 -6.43
CA VAL A 99 7.67 9.53 -6.68
C VAL A 99 8.97 9.07 -6.01
N PRO A 100 8.90 8.12 -5.06
CA PRO A 100 10.08 7.58 -4.40
C PRO A 100 11.00 6.93 -5.43
N LYS A 101 12.23 7.43 -5.52
CA LYS A 101 13.26 6.84 -6.42
C LYS A 101 13.60 5.41 -6.03
N GLU A 102 13.34 5.10 -4.77
CA GLU A 102 13.48 3.78 -4.20
C GLU A 102 12.39 2.82 -4.66
N PHE A 103 11.41 3.23 -5.46
CA PHE A 103 10.53 2.30 -6.19
C PHE A 103 10.97 2.09 -7.65
N THR A 104 12.01 2.80 -8.09
CA THR A 104 12.54 2.76 -9.45
C THR A 104 14.02 2.32 -9.47
N SER A 105 14.48 1.54 -8.49
CA SER A 105 15.89 1.09 -8.42
C SER A 105 16.11 -0.22 -9.17
N ASP A 106 17.32 -0.43 -9.68
CA ASP A 106 17.70 -1.65 -10.41
C ASP A 106 17.62 -2.92 -9.51
N ASP A 107 17.81 -2.77 -8.20
CA ASP A 107 17.67 -3.88 -7.23
C ASP A 107 16.21 -4.38 -7.15
N ILE A 108 15.26 -3.49 -7.41
CA ILE A 108 13.83 -3.79 -7.46
C ILE A 108 13.46 -4.46 -8.77
N ALA A 109 14.12 -4.09 -9.87
CA ALA A 109 13.93 -4.71 -11.18
C ALA A 109 14.20 -6.22 -11.19
N GLY A 110 15.07 -6.70 -10.29
CA GLY A 110 15.27 -8.14 -10.07
C GLY A 110 14.05 -8.87 -9.48
N SER A 111 13.06 -8.15 -8.93
CA SER A 111 11.81 -8.74 -8.43
C SER A 111 10.80 -8.93 -9.57
N LYS A 112 10.10 -10.06 -9.56
CA LYS A 112 9.05 -10.39 -10.56
C LYS A 112 7.97 -9.31 -10.75
N ILE A 113 7.75 -8.48 -9.73
CA ILE A 113 6.75 -7.39 -9.76
C ILE A 113 7.39 -6.00 -9.65
N GLY A 114 8.72 -5.90 -9.52
CA GLY A 114 9.38 -4.67 -9.10
C GLY A 114 9.32 -3.52 -10.10
N ASP A 115 9.38 -3.81 -11.40
CA ASP A 115 9.35 -2.81 -12.47
C ASP A 115 7.94 -2.37 -12.86
N GLY A 116 6.93 -3.01 -12.26
CA GLY A 116 5.61 -3.12 -12.85
C GLY A 116 4.52 -2.39 -12.08
N PHE A 117 4.75 -1.19 -11.52
CA PHE A 117 3.69 -0.47 -10.80
C PHE A 117 3.33 0.86 -11.44
N ASN A 118 2.02 1.10 -11.61
CA ASN A 118 1.47 2.42 -11.87
C ASN A 118 1.32 3.14 -10.51
N LEU A 119 1.96 4.29 -10.38
CA LEU A 119 1.97 5.07 -9.14
C LEU A 119 1.05 6.28 -9.24
N THR A 120 0.10 6.36 -8.32
CA THR A 120 -0.83 7.48 -8.18
C THR A 120 -0.68 8.08 -6.80
N GLN A 121 -0.41 9.38 -6.71
CA GLN A 121 -0.35 10.07 -5.42
C GLN A 121 -1.76 10.23 -4.86
N LEU A 122 -1.95 9.88 -3.59
CA LEU A 122 -3.20 10.06 -2.86
C LEU A 122 -3.10 11.27 -1.93
N LYS A 123 -4.09 12.16 -2.00
CA LYS A 123 -4.12 13.43 -1.27
C LYS A 123 -5.29 13.47 -0.28
N PRO A 124 -5.16 12.82 0.88
CA PRO A 124 -6.23 12.79 1.88
C PRO A 124 -6.58 14.18 2.44
N ALA A 125 -5.73 15.20 2.30
CA ALA A 125 -6.08 16.56 2.71
C ALA A 125 -7.08 17.25 1.74
N GLU A 126 -7.15 16.79 0.49
CA GLU A 126 -7.92 17.40 -0.59
C GLU A 126 -9.09 16.52 -1.07
N SER A 127 -9.02 15.20 -0.83
CA SER A 127 -9.96 14.21 -1.37
C SER A 127 -10.44 13.22 -0.29
N GLU A 128 -11.75 13.19 -0.05
CA GLU A 128 -12.40 12.19 0.82
C GLU A 128 -12.38 10.79 0.18
N GLU A 129 -12.36 10.70 -1.16
CA GLU A 129 -12.20 9.44 -1.88
C GLU A 129 -10.80 8.84 -1.63
N ASP A 130 -9.76 9.68 -1.60
CA ASP A 130 -8.40 9.25 -1.30
C ASP A 130 -8.29 8.80 0.17
N LYS A 131 -8.91 9.53 1.11
CA LYS A 131 -9.00 9.07 2.51
C LYS A 131 -9.65 7.69 2.60
N THR A 132 -10.78 7.51 1.92
CA THR A 132 -11.53 6.25 1.93
C THR A 132 -10.69 5.12 1.34
N THR A 133 -10.01 5.38 0.22
CA THR A 133 -9.10 4.44 -0.42
C THR A 133 -7.99 4.04 0.55
N ILE A 134 -7.27 5.01 1.15
CA ILE A 134 -6.21 4.72 2.11
C ILE A 134 -6.74 3.88 3.27
N ILE A 135 -7.88 4.27 3.86
CA ILE A 135 -8.48 3.53 4.98
C ILE A 135 -8.82 2.10 4.57
N ASN A 136 -9.47 1.88 3.43
CA ASN A 136 -9.83 0.54 2.95
C ASN A 136 -8.61 -0.37 2.81
N TYR A 137 -7.49 0.17 2.29
CA TYR A 137 -6.23 -0.56 2.22
C TYR A 137 -5.59 -0.79 3.59
N MET A 138 -5.73 0.14 4.52
CA MET A 138 -5.12 0.04 5.85
C MET A 138 -5.87 -0.90 6.78
N ILE A 139 -7.19 -1.04 6.63
CA ILE A 139 -8.02 -1.96 7.42
C ILE A 139 -8.20 -3.33 6.77
N TRP A 140 -7.68 -3.52 5.55
CA TRP A 140 -7.94 -4.70 4.71
C TRP A 140 -9.43 -4.97 4.55
N ASN A 141 -10.16 -3.96 4.07
CA ASN A 141 -11.62 -4.03 3.95
C ASN A 141 -12.05 -5.25 3.11
N GLU A 142 -12.92 -6.09 3.65
CA GLU A 142 -13.39 -7.32 2.99
C GLU A 142 -14.69 -7.13 2.20
N ASP A 143 -15.31 -5.94 2.28
CA ASP A 143 -16.58 -5.62 1.64
C ASP A 143 -16.50 -5.71 0.10
N LYS A 144 -17.48 -6.39 -0.50
CA LYS A 144 -17.65 -6.42 -1.96
C LYS A 144 -17.88 -5.00 -2.50
N GLY A 145 -16.91 -4.49 -3.25
CA GLY A 145 -16.98 -3.16 -3.87
C GLY A 145 -15.99 -2.15 -3.32
N ALA A 146 -15.31 -2.44 -2.20
CA ALA A 146 -14.29 -1.56 -1.63
C ALA A 146 -13.11 -1.28 -2.59
N PHE A 147 -12.89 -2.15 -3.58
CA PHE A 147 -11.79 -2.07 -4.55
C PHE A 147 -12.26 -2.21 -6.01
N GLY A 148 -13.35 -1.53 -6.38
CA GLY A 148 -13.76 -1.42 -7.79
C GLY A 148 -14.12 -2.76 -8.44
N GLY A 149 -14.91 -3.58 -7.73
CA GLY A 149 -15.33 -4.91 -8.19
C GLY A 149 -14.41 -6.05 -7.78
N TYR A 150 -13.29 -5.76 -7.11
CA TYR A 150 -12.42 -6.76 -6.48
C TYR A 150 -12.69 -6.83 -4.97
N THR A 151 -12.40 -8.00 -4.39
CA THR A 151 -12.45 -8.29 -2.96
C THR A 151 -11.07 -8.63 -2.43
N TYR A 152 -10.84 -8.33 -1.16
CA TYR A 152 -9.65 -8.76 -0.44
C TYR A 152 -9.49 -10.29 -0.47
N ALA A 153 -8.29 -10.77 -0.81
CA ALA A 153 -7.93 -12.18 -0.75
C ALA A 153 -6.78 -12.43 0.23
N SER A 154 -5.77 -11.55 0.24
CA SER A 154 -4.65 -11.62 1.18
C SER A 154 -3.98 -10.25 1.32
N GLY A 155 -3.30 -10.02 2.44
CA GLY A 155 -2.68 -8.74 2.76
C GLY A 155 -1.32 -8.90 3.43
N LYS A 156 -0.45 -7.92 3.21
CA LYS A 156 0.88 -7.85 3.82
C LYS A 156 1.22 -6.42 4.21
N ILE A 157 1.68 -6.23 5.43
CA ILE A 157 2.21 -4.95 5.90
C ILE A 157 3.73 -4.90 5.72
N PHE A 158 4.22 -3.80 5.17
CA PHE A 158 5.64 -3.44 5.15
C PHE A 158 5.91 -2.45 6.30
N LYS A 159 6.67 -2.88 7.33
CA LYS A 159 7.03 -2.05 8.48
C LYS A 159 8.35 -2.44 9.12
#